data_AF-A0A6J6G3E1-F1
#
_entry.id   AF-A0A6J6G3E1-F1
#
_cell.length_a   1.000
_cell.length_b   1.000
_cell.length_c   1.000
_cell.angle_alpha   90.00
_cell.angle_beta   90.00
_cell.angle_gamma   90.00
#
_symmetry.space_group_name_H-M   'P 1'
#
loop_
_entity.id
_entity.type
_entity.pdbx_description
1 polymer ?
#
loop_
_entity_poly.entity_id
_entity_poly.type
_entity_poly.pdbx_seq_one_letter_code
_entity_poly.pdbx_strand_id
1 'polypeptide(L)'
;MADYCAENGIAILAYGTLCGGFLSQKWLGKTEPAGDGLANWSLMKYKRFIDAAGGWDKFQNVLSTLDKVSKSVDRSISTIASKYQLGQKAVGAVIIGARLGENAHISDATSLFSFELSDSERSEIAKTLAELLPIPGDCGDEYRKPPYLTASGDLSHHLEDFPPVYKAIESSGKTRIDSGTTWEVLAGYSRAVKIGDRVLVSGTTATHGALAIGVNDPIAQSDFVIDKIEASLESLGAKLSDVVRSRIYISEMKNWEAVSRVHGERFADIRPANTMVEAKLIGEEYLVEIEVEAVIQ
;
A
#
# COMPACT_ATOMS: atom_id res chain seq x y z
N MET A 1 3.09 0.07 -10.40
CA MET A 1 4.35 -0.72 -10.25
C MET A 1 4.90 -1.35 -11.55
N ALA A 2 4.16 -2.21 -12.27
CA ALA A 2 4.74 -2.99 -13.39
C ALA A 2 5.32 -2.16 -14.56
N ASP A 3 4.69 -1.03 -14.89
CA ASP A 3 5.20 -0.12 -15.93
C ASP A 3 6.54 0.49 -15.52
N TYR A 4 6.62 1.04 -14.30
CA TYR A 4 7.85 1.56 -13.71
C TYR A 4 8.97 0.50 -13.72
N CYS A 5 8.67 -0.74 -13.31
CA CYS A 5 9.66 -1.81 -13.32
C CYS A 5 10.18 -2.09 -14.74
N ALA A 6 9.30 -2.17 -15.74
CA ALA A 6 9.69 -2.40 -17.12
C ALA A 6 10.55 -1.27 -17.70
N GLU A 7 10.20 -0.01 -17.40
CA GLU A 7 10.93 1.17 -17.85
C GLU A 7 12.33 1.28 -17.24
N ASN A 8 12.52 0.75 -16.03
CA ASN A 8 13.77 0.82 -15.28
C ASN A 8 14.58 -0.48 -15.29
N GLY A 9 14.20 -1.48 -16.10
CA GLY A 9 14.92 -2.76 -16.18
C GLY A 9 14.87 -3.58 -14.88
N ILE A 10 13.82 -3.40 -14.08
CA ILE A 10 13.61 -4.09 -12.79
C ILE A 10 12.69 -5.29 -13.02
N ALA A 11 13.08 -6.46 -12.50
CA ALA A 11 12.25 -7.66 -12.53
C ALA A 11 11.45 -7.83 -11.24
N ILE A 12 10.16 -8.13 -11.37
CA ILE A 12 9.25 -8.44 -10.27
C ILE A 12 9.37 -9.92 -9.90
N LEU A 13 9.55 -10.18 -8.61
CA LEU A 13 9.41 -11.50 -8.00
C LEU A 13 7.98 -11.64 -7.44
N ALA A 14 7.12 -12.36 -8.16
CA ALA A 14 5.72 -12.51 -7.78
C ALA A 14 5.55 -13.51 -6.62
N TYR A 15 5.18 -12.99 -5.45
CA TYR A 15 4.78 -13.78 -4.29
C TYR A 15 3.29 -14.08 -4.30
N GLY A 16 2.87 -15.18 -3.66
CA GLY A 16 1.46 -15.53 -3.53
C GLY A 16 0.81 -16.07 -4.81
N THR A 17 1.62 -16.46 -5.80
CA THR A 17 1.20 -16.94 -7.13
C THR A 17 0.06 -17.95 -7.12
N LEU A 18 0.02 -18.84 -6.12
CA LEU A 18 -1.00 -19.89 -6.00
C LEU A 18 -2.13 -19.57 -5.01
N CYS A 19 -2.22 -18.32 -4.54
CA CYS A 19 -3.21 -17.88 -3.55
C CYS A 19 -3.29 -18.83 -2.33
N GLY A 20 -2.14 -19.15 -1.71
CA GLY A 20 -2.11 -20.07 -0.56
C GLY A 20 -2.53 -21.51 -0.89
N GLY A 21 -2.55 -21.88 -2.17
CA GLY A 21 -2.97 -23.18 -2.69
C GLY A 21 -4.41 -23.21 -3.24
N PHE A 22 -5.14 -22.08 -3.23
CA PHE A 22 -6.49 -22.01 -3.80
C PHE A 22 -6.51 -22.26 -5.31
N LEU A 23 -5.47 -21.86 -6.04
CA LEU A 23 -5.32 -22.13 -7.48
C LEU A 23 -4.82 -23.55 -7.72
N SER A 24 -5.65 -24.55 -7.38
CA SER A 24 -5.35 -25.97 -7.55
C SER A 24 -6.61 -26.83 -7.71
N GLN A 25 -6.43 -28.05 -8.21
CA GLN A 25 -7.53 -29.02 -8.40
C GLN A 25 -8.34 -29.28 -7.13
N LYS A 26 -7.70 -29.15 -5.96
CA LYS A 26 -8.32 -29.38 -4.64
C LYS A 26 -9.59 -28.54 -4.43
N TRP A 27 -9.63 -27.33 -4.99
CA TRP A 27 -10.68 -26.35 -4.76
C TRP A 27 -11.68 -26.21 -5.89
N LEU A 28 -11.44 -26.85 -7.04
CA LEU A 28 -12.36 -26.82 -8.18
C LEU A 28 -13.68 -27.52 -7.84
N GLY A 29 -14.80 -26.85 -8.11
CA GLY A 29 -16.15 -27.36 -7.88
C GLY A 29 -16.51 -27.54 -6.40
N LYS A 30 -15.74 -26.93 -5.48
CA LYS A 30 -16.01 -26.98 -4.05
C LYS A 30 -16.90 -25.82 -3.62
N THR A 31 -17.73 -26.07 -2.62
CA THR A 31 -18.43 -25.01 -1.90
C THR A 31 -17.43 -24.09 -1.21
N GLU A 32 -17.84 -22.84 -1.00
CA GLU A 32 -17.01 -21.84 -0.34
C GLU A 32 -16.57 -22.32 1.05
N PRO A 33 -15.26 -22.31 1.37
CA PRO A 33 -14.79 -22.67 2.69
C PRO A 33 -15.13 -21.56 3.71
N ALA A 34 -15.66 -21.97 4.86
CA ALA A 34 -15.89 -21.12 6.01
C ALA A 34 -15.29 -21.77 7.27
N GLY A 35 -15.03 -20.96 8.31
CA GLY A 35 -14.61 -21.44 9.63
C GLY A 35 -13.38 -22.35 9.61
N ASP A 36 -13.53 -23.56 10.14
CA ASP A 36 -12.50 -24.62 10.22
C ASP A 36 -12.00 -25.12 8.84
N GLY A 37 -12.71 -24.80 7.76
CA GLY A 37 -12.28 -25.05 6.38
C GLY A 37 -11.04 -24.24 5.95
N LEU A 38 -10.67 -23.20 6.69
CA LEU A 38 -9.47 -22.38 6.48
C LEU A 38 -8.36 -22.77 7.46
N ALA A 39 -7.77 -23.94 7.24
CA ALA A 39 -6.86 -24.58 8.20
C ALA A 39 -5.52 -23.84 8.48
N ASN A 40 -5.22 -22.73 7.81
CA ASN A 40 -4.00 -21.96 8.06
C ASN A 40 -4.15 -20.48 7.68
N TRP A 41 -3.26 -19.66 8.24
CA TRP A 41 -3.16 -18.22 8.04
C TRP A 41 -3.08 -17.82 6.56
N SER A 42 -2.38 -18.59 5.72
CA SER A 42 -2.32 -18.30 4.28
C SER A 42 -3.69 -18.46 3.62
N LEU A 43 -4.44 -19.52 3.92
CA LEU A 43 -5.80 -19.69 3.39
C LEU A 43 -6.73 -18.57 3.87
N MET A 44 -6.64 -18.16 5.13
CA MET A 44 -7.41 -17.02 5.64
C MET A 44 -7.09 -15.72 4.87
N LYS A 45 -5.79 -15.45 4.64
CA LYS A 45 -5.34 -14.29 3.87
C LYS A 45 -5.91 -14.30 2.46
N TYR A 46 -5.64 -15.37 1.70
CA TYR A 46 -6.00 -15.40 0.28
C TYR A 46 -7.50 -15.57 0.06
N LYS A 47 -8.25 -16.08 1.05
CA LYS A 47 -9.71 -16.03 1.00
C LYS A 47 -10.23 -14.59 1.00
N ARG A 48 -9.64 -13.67 1.79
CA ARG A 48 -9.99 -12.24 1.75
C ARG A 48 -9.68 -11.60 0.40
N PHE A 49 -8.59 -11.99 -0.26
CA PHE A 49 -8.31 -11.55 -1.64
C PHE A 49 -9.38 -12.04 -2.63
N ILE A 50 -9.81 -13.30 -2.50
CA ILE A 50 -10.89 -13.85 -3.31
C ILE A 50 -12.20 -13.06 -3.09
N ASP A 51 -12.51 -12.72 -1.84
CA ASP A 51 -13.69 -11.93 -1.49
C ASP A 51 -13.62 -10.51 -2.07
N ALA A 52 -12.48 -9.84 -1.90
CA ALA A 52 -12.24 -8.52 -2.47
C ALA A 52 -12.29 -8.52 -4.01
N ALA A 53 -11.86 -9.61 -4.64
CA ALA A 53 -11.92 -9.80 -6.10
C ALA A 53 -13.32 -10.15 -6.63
N GLY A 54 -14.34 -10.22 -5.77
CA GLY A 54 -15.74 -10.44 -6.15
C GLY A 54 -16.31 -11.80 -5.77
N GLY A 55 -15.64 -12.54 -4.88
CA GLY A 55 -16.22 -13.70 -4.18
C GLY A 55 -15.95 -15.07 -4.81
N TRP A 56 -16.43 -16.10 -4.12
CA TRP A 56 -16.11 -17.49 -4.43
C TRP A 56 -16.61 -17.97 -5.79
N ASP A 57 -17.81 -17.57 -6.21
CA ASP A 57 -18.37 -17.99 -7.50
C ASP A 57 -17.53 -17.53 -8.69
N LYS A 58 -17.09 -16.26 -8.66
CA LYS A 58 -16.16 -15.75 -9.69
C LYS A 58 -14.82 -16.46 -9.64
N PHE A 59 -14.34 -16.79 -8.44
CA PHE A 59 -13.12 -17.57 -8.29
C PHE A 59 -13.26 -19.00 -8.85
N GLN A 60 -14.42 -19.64 -8.72
CA GLN A 60 -14.69 -20.94 -9.35
C GLN A 60 -14.71 -20.86 -10.88
N ASN A 61 -15.14 -19.74 -11.47
CA ASN A 61 -15.01 -19.51 -12.91
C ASN A 61 -13.53 -19.47 -13.32
N VAL A 62 -12.67 -18.78 -12.56
CA VAL A 62 -11.23 -18.77 -12.79
C VAL A 62 -10.65 -20.19 -12.73
N LEU A 63 -10.98 -20.98 -11.70
CA LEU A 63 -10.53 -22.37 -11.60
C LEU A 63 -11.01 -23.23 -12.77
N SER A 64 -12.25 -23.05 -13.21
CA SER A 64 -12.84 -23.80 -14.33
C SER A 64 -12.15 -23.48 -15.65
N THR A 65 -11.84 -22.19 -15.89
CA THR A 65 -11.05 -21.77 -17.06
C THR A 65 -9.65 -22.34 -17.01
N LEU A 66 -8.99 -22.27 -15.84
CA LEU A 66 -7.64 -22.83 -15.69
C LEU A 66 -7.63 -24.35 -15.89
N ASP A 67 -8.62 -25.08 -15.38
CA ASP A 67 -8.78 -26.54 -15.58
C ASP A 67 -8.98 -26.90 -17.06
N LYS A 68 -9.75 -26.10 -17.80
CA LYS A 68 -9.92 -26.28 -19.24
C LYS A 68 -8.58 -26.15 -19.97
N VAL A 69 -7.80 -25.11 -19.68
CA VAL A 69 -6.45 -24.92 -20.26
C VAL A 69 -5.47 -25.98 -19.77
N SER A 70 -5.59 -26.42 -18.51
CA SER A 70 -4.71 -27.43 -17.95
C SER A 70 -4.85 -28.77 -18.68
N LYS A 71 -6.07 -29.10 -19.14
CA LYS A 71 -6.34 -30.28 -19.96
C LYS A 71 -5.81 -30.17 -21.39
N SER A 72 -5.78 -28.99 -22.00
CA SER A 72 -5.22 -28.82 -23.36
C SER A 72 -3.70 -28.93 -23.39
N VAL A 73 -3.04 -28.48 -22.33
CA VAL A 73 -1.57 -28.43 -22.22
C VAL A 73 -1.01 -29.64 -21.44
N ASP A 74 -1.88 -30.49 -20.89
CA ASP A 74 -1.52 -31.62 -20.01
C ASP A 74 -0.65 -31.18 -18.82
N ARG A 75 -1.14 -30.19 -18.07
CA ARG A 75 -0.49 -29.65 -16.86
C ARG A 75 -1.50 -29.46 -15.74
N SER A 76 -1.03 -29.18 -14.52
CA SER A 76 -1.92 -28.87 -13.40
C SER A 76 -2.43 -27.42 -13.47
N ILE A 77 -3.58 -27.15 -12.83
CA ILE A 77 -4.10 -25.78 -12.63
C ILE A 77 -3.01 -24.86 -12.03
N SER A 78 -2.28 -25.34 -11.03
CA SER A 78 -1.21 -24.58 -10.37
C SER A 78 -0.10 -24.19 -11.34
N THR A 79 0.28 -25.10 -12.22
CA THR A 79 1.32 -24.90 -13.24
C THR A 79 0.83 -23.93 -14.33
N ILE A 80 -0.42 -24.04 -14.79
CA ILE A 80 -1.00 -23.06 -15.74
C ILE A 80 -1.05 -21.66 -15.13
N ALA A 81 -1.54 -21.53 -13.89
CA ALA A 81 -1.62 -20.24 -13.19
C ALA A 81 -0.23 -19.60 -13.03
N SER A 82 0.76 -20.40 -12.62
CA SER A 82 2.15 -19.93 -12.46
C SER A 82 2.77 -19.54 -13.80
N LYS A 83 2.51 -20.28 -14.88
CA LYS A 83 3.00 -19.95 -16.23
C LYS A 83 2.38 -18.65 -16.75
N TYR A 84 1.07 -18.46 -16.52
CA TYR A 84 0.38 -17.23 -16.88
C TYR A 84 0.98 -16.02 -16.15
N GLN A 85 1.28 -16.15 -14.85
CA GLN A 85 1.90 -15.08 -14.05
C GLN A 85 3.33 -14.76 -14.52
N LEU A 86 4.14 -15.77 -14.84
CA LEU A 86 5.47 -15.59 -15.43
C LEU A 86 5.45 -14.85 -16.77
N GLY A 87 4.34 -14.92 -17.51
CA GLY A 87 4.16 -14.21 -18.77
C GLY A 87 3.72 -12.75 -18.64
N GLN A 88 3.50 -12.25 -17.41
CA GLN A 88 3.04 -10.88 -17.20
C GLN A 88 4.17 -9.86 -17.32
N LYS A 89 3.82 -8.61 -17.62
CA LYS A 89 4.76 -7.50 -17.78
C LYS A 89 5.66 -7.37 -16.53
N ALA A 90 6.96 -7.24 -16.76
CA ALA A 90 8.01 -7.11 -15.76
C ALA A 90 8.14 -8.26 -14.74
N VAL A 91 7.38 -9.36 -14.84
CA VAL A 91 7.55 -10.52 -13.95
C VAL A 91 8.75 -11.35 -14.41
N GLY A 92 9.81 -11.38 -13.60
CA GLY A 92 10.99 -12.20 -13.87
C GLY A 92 10.96 -13.57 -13.22
N ALA A 93 10.21 -13.72 -12.12
CA ALA A 93 10.11 -14.98 -11.39
C ALA A 93 8.80 -15.06 -10.58
N VAL A 94 8.36 -16.28 -10.30
CA VAL A 94 7.24 -16.60 -9.41
C VAL A 94 7.72 -17.43 -8.23
N ILE A 95 7.15 -17.18 -7.04
CA ILE A 95 7.40 -17.99 -5.85
C ILE A 95 6.29 -19.03 -5.75
N ILE A 96 6.70 -20.31 -5.69
CA ILE A 96 5.80 -21.45 -5.47
C ILE A 96 6.24 -22.14 -4.17
N GLY A 97 5.35 -22.17 -3.18
CA GLY A 97 5.62 -22.85 -1.92
C GLY A 97 5.59 -24.36 -2.09
N ALA A 98 6.59 -25.05 -1.55
CA ALA A 98 6.68 -26.51 -1.50
C ALA A 98 6.83 -26.98 -0.05
N ARG A 99 6.18 -28.08 0.31
CA ARG A 99 6.35 -28.73 1.62
C ARG A 99 7.17 -30.01 1.44
N LEU A 100 8.44 -29.94 1.80
CA LEU A 100 9.37 -31.08 1.71
C LEU A 100 8.91 -32.21 2.63
N GLY A 101 8.87 -33.44 2.11
CA GLY A 101 8.38 -34.62 2.84
C GLY A 101 6.86 -34.79 2.84
N GLU A 102 6.10 -33.81 2.35
CA GLU A 102 4.66 -33.92 2.11
C GLU A 102 4.39 -33.74 0.59
N ASN A 103 3.62 -32.71 0.24
CA ASN A 103 3.21 -32.40 -1.12
C ASN A 103 4.14 -31.32 -1.72
N ALA A 104 5.33 -31.73 -2.16
CA ALA A 104 6.33 -30.80 -2.69
C ALA A 104 6.09 -30.40 -4.16
N HIS A 105 5.36 -31.23 -4.93
CA HIS A 105 5.00 -31.00 -6.34
C HIS A 105 6.16 -30.55 -7.25
N ILE A 106 7.41 -30.92 -6.92
CA ILE A 106 8.61 -30.38 -7.57
C ILE A 106 8.60 -30.64 -9.07
N SER A 107 8.30 -31.88 -9.49
CA SER A 107 8.29 -32.24 -10.91
C SER A 107 7.28 -31.40 -11.72
N ASP A 108 6.06 -31.23 -11.18
CA ASP A 108 5.02 -30.40 -11.80
C ASP A 108 5.45 -28.93 -11.87
N ALA A 109 5.97 -28.36 -10.78
CA ALA A 109 6.47 -26.99 -10.75
C ALA A 109 7.65 -26.78 -11.73
N THR A 110 8.59 -27.72 -11.85
CA THR A 110 9.71 -27.61 -12.80
C THR A 110 9.27 -27.69 -14.27
N SER A 111 8.09 -28.26 -14.54
CA SER A 111 7.55 -28.34 -15.90
C SER A 111 7.14 -27.00 -16.49
N LEU A 112 7.10 -25.92 -15.69
CA LEU A 112 6.82 -24.54 -16.12
C LEU A 112 7.68 -24.07 -17.30
N PHE A 113 8.91 -24.58 -17.41
CA PHE A 113 9.87 -24.19 -18.44
C PHE A 113 9.81 -25.08 -19.67
N SER A 114 8.96 -26.12 -19.68
CA SER A 114 8.89 -27.09 -20.78
C SER A 114 7.79 -26.81 -21.80
N PHE A 115 7.01 -25.74 -21.62
CA PHE A 115 5.88 -25.40 -22.50
C PHE A 115 5.64 -23.89 -22.51
N GLU A 116 4.81 -23.43 -23.45
CA GLU A 116 4.29 -22.07 -23.50
C GLU A 116 2.77 -22.11 -23.65
N LEU A 117 2.09 -21.11 -23.07
CA LEU A 117 0.67 -20.90 -23.34
C LEU A 117 0.52 -20.21 -24.69
N SER A 118 -0.40 -20.70 -25.52
CA SER A 118 -0.80 -20.05 -26.76
C SER A 118 -1.53 -18.73 -26.50
N ASP A 119 -1.61 -17.86 -27.52
CA ASP A 119 -2.34 -16.59 -27.42
C ASP A 119 -3.83 -16.82 -27.12
N SER A 120 -4.42 -17.90 -27.65
CA SER A 120 -5.81 -18.27 -27.37
C SER A 120 -6.01 -18.63 -25.89
N GLU A 121 -5.12 -19.43 -25.32
CA GLU A 121 -5.19 -19.81 -23.90
C GLU A 121 -4.95 -18.62 -22.97
N ARG A 122 -3.98 -17.76 -23.29
CA ARG A 122 -3.74 -16.51 -22.55
C ARG A 122 -4.95 -15.59 -22.60
N SER A 123 -5.57 -15.44 -23.77
CA SER A 123 -6.76 -14.61 -23.97
C SER A 123 -7.96 -15.14 -23.19
N GLU A 124 -8.13 -16.47 -23.15
CA GLU A 124 -9.22 -17.09 -22.40
C GLU A 124 -9.09 -16.86 -20.87
N ILE A 125 -7.88 -17.01 -20.34
CA ILE A 125 -7.58 -16.70 -18.94
C ILE A 125 -7.80 -15.20 -18.68
N ALA A 126 -7.26 -14.32 -19.53
CA ALA A 126 -7.38 -12.87 -19.38
C ALA A 126 -8.85 -12.41 -19.38
N LYS A 127 -9.68 -12.97 -20.26
CA LYS A 127 -11.12 -12.67 -20.33
C LYS A 127 -11.83 -13.04 -19.02
N THR A 128 -11.49 -14.18 -18.43
CA THR A 128 -12.08 -14.61 -17.16
C THR A 128 -11.62 -13.70 -16.01
N LEU A 129 -10.33 -13.33 -15.98
CA LEU A 129 -9.79 -12.42 -14.97
C LEU A 129 -10.42 -11.01 -15.04
N ALA A 130 -10.81 -10.55 -16.23
CA ALA A 130 -11.49 -9.27 -16.42
C ALA A 130 -12.89 -9.19 -15.77
N GLU A 131 -13.47 -10.32 -15.36
CA GLU A 131 -14.75 -10.36 -14.64
C GLU A 131 -14.58 -10.13 -13.12
N LEU A 132 -13.35 -10.20 -12.61
CA LEU A 132 -13.02 -9.93 -11.21
C LEU A 132 -13.07 -8.44 -10.91
N LEU A 133 -13.30 -8.11 -9.64
CA LEU A 133 -13.15 -6.75 -9.15
C LEU A 133 -11.65 -6.45 -8.94
N PRO A 134 -11.19 -5.23 -9.26
CA PRO A 134 -9.82 -4.85 -8.96
C PRO A 134 -9.60 -4.83 -7.45
N ILE A 135 -8.44 -5.34 -7.01
CA ILE A 135 -8.01 -5.20 -5.61
C ILE A 135 -7.72 -3.71 -5.37
N PRO A 136 -8.26 -3.10 -4.30
CA PRO A 136 -8.05 -1.68 -4.01
C PRO A 136 -6.62 -1.39 -3.58
N GLY A 137 -6.10 -0.23 -3.97
CA GLY A 137 -4.77 0.26 -3.60
C GLY A 137 -3.64 -0.24 -4.52
N ASP A 138 -2.40 0.14 -4.18
CA ASP A 138 -1.18 -0.39 -4.81
C ASP A 138 -0.51 -1.43 -3.91
N CYS A 139 0.56 -2.07 -4.40
CA CYS A 139 1.35 -3.04 -3.68
C CYS A 139 1.73 -2.56 -2.27
N GLY A 140 1.27 -3.26 -1.24
CA GLY A 140 1.51 -2.96 0.16
C GLY A 140 0.37 -2.22 0.85
N ASP A 141 -0.57 -1.62 0.13
CA ASP A 141 -1.77 -1.01 0.73
C ASP A 141 -2.62 -2.06 1.46
N GLU A 142 -2.56 -3.33 1.04
CA GLU A 142 -3.32 -4.41 1.68
C GLU A 142 -2.96 -4.64 3.16
N TYR A 143 -1.81 -4.13 3.61
CA TYR A 143 -1.36 -4.17 5.01
C TYR A 143 -1.62 -2.86 5.76
N ARG A 144 -1.90 -1.76 5.05
CA ARG A 144 -1.93 -0.40 5.63
C ARG A 144 -3.30 0.24 5.61
N LYS A 145 -4.17 -0.14 4.67
CA LYS A 145 -5.49 0.46 4.47
C LYS A 145 -6.59 -0.59 4.47
N PRO A 146 -7.79 -0.27 4.97
CA PRO A 146 -8.97 -1.10 4.77
C PRO A 146 -9.32 -1.26 3.28
N PRO A 147 -9.83 -2.42 2.83
CA PRO A 147 -9.96 -3.65 3.60
C PRO A 147 -8.60 -4.35 3.77
N TYR A 148 -8.16 -4.56 5.01
CA TYR A 148 -6.88 -5.22 5.29
C TYR A 148 -6.92 -6.67 4.80
N LEU A 149 -6.12 -7.01 3.78
CA LEU A 149 -6.05 -8.36 3.18
C LEU A 149 -4.89 -9.16 3.79
N THR A 150 -4.80 -9.14 5.11
CA THR A 150 -3.83 -9.93 5.87
C THR A 150 -4.48 -11.19 6.42
N ALA A 151 -3.67 -12.12 6.93
CA ALA A 151 -4.19 -13.39 7.44
C ALA A 151 -5.09 -13.21 8.68
N SER A 152 -4.75 -12.24 9.54
CA SER A 152 -5.58 -11.79 10.67
C SER A 152 -6.71 -10.86 10.24
N GLY A 153 -6.57 -10.16 9.11
CA GLY A 153 -7.42 -9.04 8.74
C GLY A 153 -7.04 -7.76 9.49
N ASP A 154 -8.06 -6.98 9.84
CA ASP A 154 -7.89 -5.79 10.66
C ASP A 154 -7.50 -6.19 12.09
N LEU A 155 -6.23 -5.99 12.47
CA LEU A 155 -5.74 -6.21 13.83
C LEU A 155 -5.82 -4.97 14.71
N SER A 156 -6.43 -3.87 14.24
CA SER A 156 -6.48 -2.61 15.00
C SER A 156 -7.21 -2.77 16.33
N HIS A 157 -8.05 -3.81 16.49
CA HIS A 157 -8.70 -4.17 17.76
C HIS A 157 -7.82 -4.99 18.73
N HIS A 158 -6.69 -5.53 18.27
CA HIS A 158 -5.72 -6.26 19.09
C HIS A 158 -4.59 -5.35 19.62
N LEU A 159 -4.50 -4.13 19.12
CA LEU A 159 -3.63 -3.09 19.63
C LEU A 159 -4.52 -2.14 20.41
N GLU A 160 -4.49 -2.21 21.75
CA GLU A 160 -5.31 -1.33 22.60
C GLU A 160 -5.04 0.15 22.29
N ASP A 161 -3.78 0.49 21.97
CA ASP A 161 -3.37 1.78 21.42
C ASP A 161 -2.05 1.62 20.64
N PHE A 162 -1.84 2.44 19.60
CA PHE A 162 -0.52 2.62 19.02
C PHE A 162 0.27 3.63 19.87
N PRO A 163 1.54 3.34 20.20
CA PRO A 163 2.37 4.36 20.85
C PRO A 163 2.50 5.57 19.91
N PRO A 164 2.38 6.80 20.44
CA PRO A 164 2.56 7.99 19.62
C PRO A 164 3.97 8.02 19.04
N VAL A 165 4.08 8.45 17.78
CA VAL A 165 5.36 8.53 17.05
C VAL A 165 6.32 9.47 17.79
N TYR A 166 5.81 10.58 18.32
CA TYR A 166 6.57 11.56 19.08
C TYR A 166 6.12 11.63 20.53
N LYS A 167 7.09 11.84 21.41
CA LYS A 167 6.82 12.03 22.83
C LYS A 167 6.26 13.43 23.08
N ALA A 168 5.03 13.50 23.61
CA ALA A 168 4.44 14.72 24.11
C ALA A 168 5.21 15.29 25.33
N ILE A 169 5.45 16.59 25.32
CA ILE A 169 6.11 17.35 26.37
C ILE A 169 5.15 18.44 26.87
N GLU A 170 4.75 18.33 28.13
CA GLU A 170 3.86 19.30 28.79
C GLU A 170 4.64 20.52 29.27
N SER A 171 4.09 21.72 29.05
CA SER A 171 4.67 22.97 29.54
C SER A 171 3.62 24.07 29.64
N SER A 172 3.37 24.60 30.84
CA SER A 172 2.60 25.85 31.06
C SER A 172 1.27 25.96 30.30
N GLY A 173 0.43 24.93 30.37
CA GLY A 173 -0.90 24.93 29.74
C GLY A 173 -0.90 24.64 28.23
N LYS A 174 0.23 24.19 27.69
CA LYS A 174 0.35 23.67 26.33
C LYS A 174 1.14 22.36 26.31
N THR A 175 0.81 21.51 25.35
CA THR A 175 1.57 20.30 25.04
C THR A 175 2.32 20.54 23.74
N ARG A 176 3.55 20.07 23.61
CA ARG A 176 4.33 20.17 22.37
C ARG A 176 4.98 18.84 22.03
N ILE A 177 5.30 18.64 20.76
CA ILE A 177 6.16 17.55 20.29
C ILE A 177 7.32 18.11 19.48
N ASP A 178 8.43 17.39 19.48
CA ASP A 178 9.56 17.65 18.59
C ASP A 178 9.76 16.43 17.69
N SER A 179 10.02 16.67 16.42
CA SER A 179 10.28 15.61 15.43
C SER A 179 11.74 15.12 15.44
N GLY A 180 12.62 15.81 16.16
CA GLY A 180 14.05 15.49 16.23
C GLY A 180 14.87 15.97 15.03
N THR A 181 14.32 16.89 14.23
CA THR A 181 15.07 17.52 13.13
C THR A 181 16.08 18.54 13.67
N THR A 182 17.18 18.73 12.96
CA THR A 182 18.22 19.71 13.34
C THR A 182 17.68 21.14 13.42
N TRP A 183 16.65 21.46 12.63
CA TRP A 183 16.02 22.77 12.57
C TRP A 183 15.33 23.20 13.86
N GLU A 184 14.69 22.28 14.58
CA GLU A 184 13.90 22.61 15.78
C GLU A 184 14.78 23.18 16.89
N VAL A 185 15.93 22.55 17.13
CA VAL A 185 16.92 23.02 18.11
C VAL A 185 17.59 24.29 17.62
N LEU A 186 17.95 24.37 16.33
CA LEU A 186 18.68 25.50 15.76
C LEU A 186 17.83 26.79 15.74
N ALA A 187 16.56 26.68 15.33
CA ALA A 187 15.66 27.82 15.15
C ALA A 187 14.71 28.06 16.33
N GLY A 188 14.68 27.16 17.32
CA GLY A 188 13.91 27.35 18.56
C GLY A 188 12.40 27.20 18.39
N TYR A 189 11.96 26.17 17.67
CA TYR A 189 10.54 25.84 17.50
C TYR A 189 10.28 24.35 17.80
N SER A 190 9.01 23.99 17.97
CA SER A 190 8.56 22.61 18.08
C SER A 190 7.76 22.23 16.84
N ARG A 191 7.89 20.98 16.34
CA ARG A 191 7.14 20.50 15.18
C ARG A 191 5.63 20.74 15.31
N ALA A 192 5.07 20.53 16.50
CA ALA A 192 3.68 20.89 16.77
C ALA A 192 3.44 21.28 18.23
N VAL A 193 2.44 22.14 18.43
CA VAL A 193 1.99 22.61 19.75
C VAL A 193 0.48 22.51 19.84
N LYS A 194 -0.02 21.92 20.93
CA LYS A 194 -1.43 21.85 21.30
C LYS A 194 -1.74 22.80 22.46
N ILE A 195 -2.82 23.57 22.31
CA ILE A 195 -3.39 24.44 23.34
C ILE A 195 -4.90 24.22 23.36
N GLY A 196 -5.41 23.60 24.42
CA GLY A 196 -6.81 23.17 24.46
C GLY A 196 -7.10 22.14 23.37
N ASP A 197 -8.08 22.44 22.51
CA ASP A 197 -8.51 21.65 21.35
C ASP A 197 -7.73 21.98 20.06
N ARG A 198 -6.98 23.09 20.03
CA ARG A 198 -6.24 23.52 18.83
C ARG A 198 -4.84 22.91 18.78
N VAL A 199 -4.48 22.36 17.63
CA VAL A 199 -3.14 21.87 17.32
C VAL A 199 -2.57 22.68 16.17
N LEU A 200 -1.40 23.29 16.40
CA LEU A 200 -0.65 24.10 15.45
C LEU A 200 0.59 23.33 15.04
N VAL A 201 0.66 22.90 13.77
CA VAL A 201 1.82 22.21 13.22
C VAL A 201 2.65 23.22 12.44
N SER A 202 3.93 23.34 12.78
CA SER A 202 4.85 24.26 12.10
C SER A 202 5.04 23.90 10.63
N GLY A 203 5.50 24.87 9.85
CA GLY A 203 6.01 24.65 8.49
C GLY A 203 6.93 23.42 8.44
N THR A 204 6.53 22.47 7.61
CA THR A 204 7.15 21.14 7.56
C THR A 204 7.68 20.88 6.17
N THR A 205 9.00 20.70 6.08
CA THR A 205 9.72 20.23 4.91
C THR A 205 10.05 18.74 5.05
N ALA A 206 10.56 18.15 3.96
CA ALA A 206 10.90 16.72 3.89
C ALA A 206 12.21 16.33 4.62
N THR A 207 12.48 16.90 5.79
CA THR A 207 13.68 16.59 6.59
C THR A 207 13.45 15.39 7.52
N HIS A 208 14.35 14.40 7.54
CA HIS A 208 14.38 13.35 8.57
C HIS A 208 15.74 13.33 9.26
N GLY A 209 15.78 13.75 10.54
CA GLY A 209 17.03 13.99 11.24
C GLY A 209 17.84 15.09 10.54
N ALA A 210 18.91 14.69 9.85
CA ALA A 210 19.78 15.57 9.05
C ALA A 210 19.65 15.38 7.53
N LEU A 211 18.78 14.46 7.07
CA LEU A 211 18.63 14.13 5.65
C LEU A 211 17.43 14.87 5.04
N ALA A 212 17.54 15.26 3.77
CA ALA A 212 16.38 15.58 2.95
C ALA A 212 15.88 14.31 2.24
N ILE A 213 14.58 14.05 2.35
CA ILE A 213 13.91 12.92 1.71
C ILE A 213 13.32 13.40 0.39
N GLY A 214 13.38 12.58 -0.66
CA GLY A 214 12.77 12.91 -1.95
C GLY A 214 13.43 14.09 -2.68
N VAL A 215 14.77 14.21 -2.62
CA VAL A 215 15.48 15.29 -3.32
C VAL A 215 15.09 15.32 -4.81
N ASN A 216 14.74 16.50 -5.31
CA ASN A 216 14.22 16.73 -6.66
C ASN A 216 12.85 16.08 -7.01
N ASP A 217 12.14 15.53 -6.03
CA ASP A 217 10.84 14.89 -6.23
C ASP A 217 9.75 15.58 -5.38
N PRO A 218 8.93 16.48 -5.97
CA PRO A 218 7.91 17.20 -5.21
C PRO A 218 6.78 16.28 -4.71
N ILE A 219 6.55 15.12 -5.34
CA ILE A 219 5.53 14.15 -4.91
C ILE A 219 6.03 13.46 -3.63
N ALA A 220 7.22 12.85 -3.71
CA ALA A 220 7.81 12.16 -2.56
C ALA A 220 8.02 13.09 -1.35
N GLN A 221 8.40 14.36 -1.59
CA GLN A 221 8.48 15.35 -0.52
C GLN A 221 7.12 15.66 0.10
N SER A 222 6.09 15.84 -0.73
CA SER A 222 4.74 16.15 -0.24
C SER A 222 4.16 15.02 0.60
N ASP A 223 4.30 13.77 0.14
CA ASP A 223 3.85 12.59 0.89
C ASP A 223 4.55 12.51 2.24
N PHE A 224 5.88 12.63 2.24
CA PHE A 224 6.66 12.57 3.48
C PHE A 224 6.33 13.72 4.45
N VAL A 225 6.09 14.93 3.91
CA VAL A 225 5.66 16.08 4.72
C VAL A 225 4.32 15.82 5.38
N ILE A 226 3.35 15.29 4.64
CA ILE A 226 2.01 14.99 5.18
C ILE A 226 2.06 13.84 6.19
N ASP A 227 2.85 12.78 5.94
CA ASP A 227 3.06 11.70 6.91
C ASP A 227 3.64 12.23 8.23
N LYS A 228 4.59 13.17 8.17
CA LYS A 228 5.15 13.79 9.36
C LYS A 228 4.13 14.67 10.09
N ILE A 229 3.30 15.40 9.34
CA ILE A 229 2.20 16.21 9.90
C ILE A 229 1.20 15.29 10.61
N GLU A 230 0.77 14.20 9.98
CA GLU A 230 -0.16 13.23 10.56
C GLU A 230 0.41 12.62 11.84
N ALA A 231 1.67 12.15 11.82
CA ALA A 231 2.36 11.65 13.01
C ALA A 231 2.43 12.70 14.14
N SER A 232 2.57 13.98 13.79
CA SER A 232 2.59 15.09 14.76
C SER A 232 1.22 15.34 15.38
N LEU A 233 0.16 15.27 14.59
CA LEU A 233 -1.23 15.39 15.03
C LEU A 233 -1.61 14.23 15.95
N GLU A 234 -1.35 13.00 15.53
CA GLU A 234 -1.65 11.78 16.30
C GLU A 234 -0.94 11.77 17.65
N SER A 235 0.32 12.22 17.68
CA SER A 235 1.09 12.35 18.92
C SER A 235 0.53 13.37 19.92
N LEU A 236 -0.40 14.22 19.48
CA LEU A 236 -1.11 15.21 20.29
C LEU A 236 -2.61 14.88 20.45
N GLY A 237 -3.04 13.69 20.00
CA GLY A 237 -4.40 13.20 20.09
C GLY A 237 -5.35 13.82 19.05
N ALA A 238 -4.83 14.36 17.95
CA ALA A 238 -5.58 14.81 16.78
C ALA A 238 -5.39 13.83 15.61
N LYS A 239 -6.19 13.98 14.56
CA LYS A 239 -6.12 13.19 13.32
C LYS A 239 -6.02 14.12 12.11
N LEU A 240 -5.66 13.57 10.94
CA LEU A 240 -5.67 14.35 9.71
C LEU A 240 -7.06 14.93 9.40
N SER A 241 -8.14 14.23 9.78
CA SER A 241 -9.52 14.70 9.66
C SER A 241 -9.87 15.92 10.53
N ASP A 242 -9.06 16.22 11.54
CA ASP A 242 -9.24 17.38 12.41
C ASP A 242 -8.61 18.64 11.82
N VAL A 243 -7.85 18.52 10.71
CA VAL A 243 -7.23 19.65 10.03
C VAL A 243 -8.30 20.55 9.42
N VAL A 244 -8.31 21.80 9.86
CA VAL A 244 -9.24 22.83 9.37
C VAL A 244 -8.58 23.79 8.39
N ARG A 245 -7.24 23.85 8.37
CA ARG A 245 -6.48 24.69 7.45
C ARG A 245 -5.13 24.09 7.07
N SER A 246 -4.75 24.23 5.79
CA SER A 246 -3.40 24.04 5.27
C SER A 246 -2.86 25.31 4.59
N ARG A 247 -1.57 25.58 4.78
CA ARG A 247 -0.79 26.58 4.03
C ARG A 247 0.39 25.88 3.38
N ILE A 248 0.51 26.00 2.06
CA ILE A 248 1.49 25.28 1.26
C ILE A 248 2.40 26.30 0.57
N TYR A 249 3.69 26.13 0.74
CA TYR A 249 4.73 26.93 0.12
C TYR A 249 5.52 26.05 -0.83
N ILE A 250 5.54 26.39 -2.12
CA ILE A 250 6.34 25.67 -3.13
C ILE A 250 7.53 26.52 -3.56
N SER A 251 8.66 25.88 -3.84
CA SER A 251 9.89 26.59 -4.24
C SER A 251 9.82 27.17 -5.66
N GLU A 252 9.09 26.51 -6.54
CA GLU A 252 8.93 26.86 -7.95
C GLU A 252 7.51 26.51 -8.41
N MET A 253 6.88 27.38 -9.21
CA MET A 253 5.52 27.17 -9.71
C MET A 253 5.38 25.84 -10.45
N LYS A 254 6.40 25.35 -11.16
CA LYS A 254 6.31 24.07 -11.90
C LYS A 254 5.88 22.87 -11.03
N ASN A 255 6.09 22.94 -9.71
CA ASN A 255 5.77 21.86 -8.77
C ASN A 255 4.29 21.89 -8.28
N TRP A 256 3.53 22.95 -8.57
CA TRP A 256 2.20 23.19 -7.97
C TRP A 256 1.23 22.02 -8.17
N GLU A 257 1.22 21.42 -9.37
CA GLU A 257 0.24 20.40 -9.73
C GLU A 257 0.54 19.08 -9.02
N ALA A 258 1.82 18.67 -8.99
CA ALA A 258 2.27 17.48 -8.29
C ALA A 258 1.94 17.55 -6.79
N VAL A 259 2.27 18.67 -6.15
CA VAL A 259 1.96 18.92 -4.73
C VAL A 259 0.45 18.94 -4.48
N SER A 260 -0.32 19.56 -5.38
CA SER A 260 -1.79 19.64 -5.26
C SER A 260 -2.47 18.28 -5.37
N ARG A 261 -1.96 17.38 -6.22
CA ARG A 261 -2.48 16.02 -6.36
C ARG A 261 -2.28 15.21 -5.08
N VAL A 262 -1.08 15.24 -4.51
CA VAL A 262 -0.81 14.60 -3.22
C VAL A 262 -1.70 15.18 -2.11
N HIS A 263 -1.82 16.50 -2.00
CA HIS A 263 -2.74 17.12 -1.04
C HIS A 263 -4.18 16.66 -1.24
N GLY A 264 -4.67 16.64 -2.48
CA GLY A 264 -6.02 16.19 -2.83
C GLY A 264 -6.28 14.72 -2.50
N GLU A 265 -5.29 13.85 -2.67
CA GLU A 265 -5.37 12.43 -2.30
C GLU A 265 -5.40 12.23 -0.78
N ARG A 266 -4.58 12.98 -0.03
CA ARG A 266 -4.47 12.86 1.43
C ARG A 266 -5.62 13.51 2.18
N PHE A 267 -6.12 14.65 1.70
CA PHE A 267 -7.20 15.39 2.35
C PHE A 267 -8.58 15.15 1.73
N ALA A 268 -8.68 14.43 0.61
CA ALA A 268 -9.90 13.94 -0.04
C ALA A 268 -11.22 14.59 0.44
N ASP A 269 -11.96 13.92 1.32
CA ASP A 269 -13.25 14.38 1.85
C ASP A 269 -13.12 15.34 3.06
N ILE A 270 -11.93 15.46 3.66
CA ILE A 270 -11.63 16.37 4.78
C ILE A 270 -11.73 17.83 4.32
N ARG A 271 -11.16 18.14 3.15
CA ARG A 271 -11.28 19.45 2.46
C ARG A 271 -11.05 20.67 3.37
N PRO A 272 -9.86 20.81 4.00
CA PRO A 272 -9.55 21.97 4.84
C PRO A 272 -9.51 23.27 4.03
N ALA A 273 -9.62 24.41 4.71
CA ALA A 273 -9.30 25.69 4.09
C ALA A 273 -7.83 25.66 3.59
N ASN A 274 -7.58 25.99 2.33
CA ASN A 274 -6.27 25.78 1.71
C ASN A 274 -5.75 27.05 1.03
N THR A 275 -4.45 27.33 1.21
CA THR A 275 -3.72 28.38 0.48
C THR A 275 -2.41 27.79 -0.03
N MET A 276 -2.09 28.01 -1.31
CA MET A 276 -0.79 27.67 -1.90
C MET A 276 -0.15 28.92 -2.50
N VAL A 277 1.15 29.11 -2.25
CA VAL A 277 1.96 30.21 -2.83
C VAL A 277 3.35 29.72 -3.22
N GLU A 278 3.96 30.37 -4.21
CA GLU A 278 5.40 30.22 -4.46
C GLU A 278 6.19 31.08 -3.46
N ALA A 279 7.24 30.50 -2.85
CA ALA A 279 8.12 31.18 -1.92
C ALA A 279 9.54 30.59 -1.95
N LYS A 280 10.53 31.36 -1.49
CA LYS A 280 11.88 30.82 -1.25
C LYS A 280 11.90 30.03 0.05
N LEU A 281 12.22 28.74 -0.05
CA LEU A 281 12.33 27.84 1.09
C LEU A 281 13.75 27.84 1.68
N ILE A 282 13.87 27.54 2.97
CA ILE A 282 15.16 27.41 3.66
C ILE A 282 15.73 26.02 3.39
N GLY A 283 16.84 25.96 2.66
CA GLY A 283 17.49 24.72 2.22
C GLY A 283 17.21 24.45 0.75
N GLU A 284 18.27 24.27 -0.05
CA GLU A 284 18.19 24.15 -1.51
C GLU A 284 17.52 22.84 -1.98
N GLU A 285 17.44 21.84 -1.10
CA GLU A 285 16.91 20.51 -1.41
C GLU A 285 15.38 20.43 -1.31
N TYR A 286 14.72 21.42 -0.70
CA TYR A 286 13.28 21.39 -0.43
C TYR A 286 12.48 22.09 -1.52
N LEU A 287 11.47 21.38 -2.01
CA LEU A 287 10.57 21.83 -3.06
C LEU A 287 9.20 22.27 -2.52
N VAL A 288 8.86 21.81 -1.31
CA VAL A 288 7.58 22.07 -0.65
C VAL A 288 7.75 22.17 0.85
N GLU A 289 6.99 23.08 1.46
CA GLU A 289 6.78 23.20 2.90
C GLU A 289 5.29 23.32 3.17
N ILE A 290 4.77 22.55 4.13
CA ILE A 290 3.34 22.56 4.49
C ILE A 290 3.19 22.85 5.98
N GLU A 291 2.32 23.79 6.29
CA GLU A 291 1.86 24.12 7.64
C GLU A 291 0.38 23.76 7.76
N VAL A 292 -0.04 23.23 8.91
CA VAL A 292 -1.46 22.94 9.16
C VAL A 292 -1.91 23.38 10.55
N GLU A 293 -3.22 23.64 10.64
CA GLU A 293 -3.93 23.88 11.88
C GLU A 293 -5.10 22.89 11.98
N ALA A 294 -5.22 22.24 13.14
CA ALA A 294 -6.27 21.29 13.45
C ALA A 294 -7.04 21.69 14.72
N VAL A 295 -8.30 21.26 14.80
CA VAL A 295 -9.17 21.41 15.96
C VAL A 295 -9.76 20.05 16.29
N ILE A 296 -9.41 19.50 17.45
CA ILE A 296 -9.91 18.22 17.92
C ILE A 296 -11.41 18.35 18.19
N GLN A 297 -12.21 17.47 17.59
CA GLN A 297 -13.68 17.45 17.71
C GLN A 297 -14.18 16.58 18.87
#